data_AF-A0A7J0FJ08-F1
#
_entry.id   AF-A0A7J0FJ08-F1
#
_cell.length_a   1.000
_cell.length_b   1.000
_cell.length_c   1.000
_cell.angle_alpha   90.00
_cell.angle_beta   90.00
_cell.angle_gamma   90.00
#
_symmetry.space_group_name_H-M   'P 1'
#
loop_
_entity.id
_entity.type
_entity.pdbx_description
1 polymer ?
#
loop_
_entity_poly.entity_id
_entity_poly.type
_entity_poly.pdbx_seq_one_letter_code
_entity_poly.pdbx_strand_id
1 'polypeptide(L)'
;MVLYQAYSNTKAKGSSTACIITLTANVLRAINVGDSGFKVIRGGKIVYQSPIQQSSFNCPYQLGNDIGHPNIAMDLEVAVEAGDIVVAGTDGLLDNMHGSEIEEVINRSMVEGEEDPQQLACSIANLALYNSFDKYTDTPYSLAARKAGHAHRGGKVDDITVIVAFIRKT
;
A
#
# COMPACT_ATOMS: atom_id res chain seq x y z
N MET A 1 4.68 -20.07 1.65
CA MET A 1 4.79 -21.04 0.53
C MET A 1 4.48 -20.41 -0.84
N VAL A 2 3.42 -19.59 -0.96
CA VAL A 2 3.04 -18.95 -2.24
C VAL A 2 4.15 -18.05 -2.83
N LEU A 3 4.75 -17.16 -2.03
CA LEU A 3 5.79 -16.25 -2.51
C LEU A 3 7.00 -16.99 -3.09
N TYR A 4 7.53 -17.98 -2.37
CA TYR A 4 8.67 -18.79 -2.79
C TYR A 4 8.40 -19.53 -4.10
N GLN A 5 7.18 -20.07 -4.26
CA GLN A 5 6.80 -20.78 -5.47
C GLN A 5 6.67 -19.82 -6.65
N ALA A 6 6.02 -18.67 -6.47
CA ALA A 6 5.91 -17.63 -7.49
C ALA A 6 7.28 -17.10 -7.94
N TYR A 7 8.17 -16.82 -6.99
CA TYR A 7 9.55 -16.41 -7.26
C TYR A 7 10.31 -17.46 -8.08
N SER A 8 10.33 -18.71 -7.63
CA SER A 8 11.10 -19.79 -8.28
C SER A 8 10.62 -20.09 -9.71
N ASN A 9 9.33 -19.89 -9.96
CA ASN A 9 8.70 -20.09 -11.26
C ASN A 9 8.88 -18.89 -12.21
N THR A 10 9.25 -17.72 -11.71
CA THR A 10 9.45 -16.52 -12.53
C THR A 10 10.76 -16.62 -13.30
N LYS A 11 10.68 -16.56 -14.64
CA LYS A 11 11.85 -16.60 -15.55
C LYS A 11 12.13 -15.26 -16.22
N ALA A 12 11.21 -14.31 -16.11
CA ALA A 12 11.40 -12.96 -16.60
C ALA A 12 12.58 -12.30 -15.87
N LYS A 13 13.33 -11.46 -16.59
CA LYS A 13 14.38 -10.63 -16.00
C LYS A 13 13.75 -9.39 -15.37
N GLY A 14 14.28 -9.00 -14.22
CA GLY A 14 13.83 -7.82 -13.48
C GLY A 14 13.77 -8.07 -11.99
N SER A 15 13.28 -7.07 -11.28
CA SER A 15 12.95 -7.16 -9.86
C SER A 15 11.58 -6.51 -9.59
N SER A 16 10.96 -6.86 -8.48
CA SER A 16 9.70 -6.28 -8.06
C SER A 16 9.55 -6.32 -6.54
N THR A 17 8.80 -5.37 -6.00
CA THR A 17 8.22 -5.51 -4.66
C THR A 17 7.07 -6.52 -4.71
N ALA A 18 6.61 -7.00 -3.55
CA ALA A 18 5.46 -7.88 -3.49
C ALA A 18 4.73 -7.75 -2.15
N CYS A 19 3.44 -7.44 -2.19
CA CYS A 19 2.56 -7.49 -1.03
C CYS A 19 1.44 -8.49 -1.31
N ILE A 20 1.45 -9.64 -0.62
CA ILE A 20 0.45 -10.69 -0.76
C ILE A 20 -0.37 -10.71 0.52
N ILE A 21 -1.69 -10.58 0.41
CA ILE A 21 -2.61 -10.55 1.55
C ILE A 21 -3.64 -11.66 1.38
N THR A 22 -3.88 -12.42 2.44
CA THR A 22 -4.93 -13.45 2.52
C THR A 22 -5.76 -13.23 3.77
N LEU A 23 -7.06 -13.49 3.70
CA LEU A 23 -7.96 -13.45 4.85
C LEU A 23 -8.30 -14.87 5.26
N THR A 24 -8.06 -15.24 6.52
CA THR A 24 -8.49 -16.52 7.10
C THR A 24 -9.24 -16.24 8.39
N ALA A 25 -10.53 -16.56 8.44
CA ALA A 25 -11.44 -16.12 9.50
C ALA A 25 -11.35 -14.59 9.70
N ASN A 26 -10.96 -14.14 10.89
CA ASN A 26 -10.87 -12.73 11.28
C ASN A 26 -9.42 -12.22 11.31
N VAL A 27 -8.51 -12.85 10.54
CA VAL A 27 -7.10 -12.47 10.52
C VAL A 27 -6.63 -12.30 9.08
N LEU A 28 -6.09 -11.12 8.78
CA LEU A 28 -5.30 -10.88 7.58
C LEU A 28 -3.90 -11.43 7.81
N ARG A 29 -3.47 -12.34 6.94
CA ARG A 29 -2.10 -12.82 6.84
C ARG A 29 -1.48 -12.22 5.61
N ALA A 30 -0.44 -11.44 5.79
CA ALA A 30 0.27 -10.79 4.70
C ALA A 30 1.74 -11.16 4.69
N ILE A 31 2.30 -11.21 3.49
CA ILE A 31 3.74 -11.31 3.25
C ILE A 31 4.12 -10.11 2.40
N ASN A 32 5.03 -9.28 2.90
CA ASN A 32 5.51 -8.10 2.19
C ASN A 32 7.01 -8.21 1.86
N VAL A 33 7.39 -7.72 0.69
CA VAL A 33 8.76 -7.44 0.27
C VAL A 33 8.76 -6.06 -0.38
N GLY A 34 9.40 -5.09 0.26
CA GLY A 34 9.56 -3.73 -0.27
C GLY A 34 8.62 -2.71 0.37
N ASP A 35 8.22 -1.72 -0.41
CA ASP A 35 7.47 -0.54 0.04
C ASP A 35 6.05 -0.42 -0.51
N SER A 36 5.59 -1.44 -1.24
CA SER A 36 4.16 -1.73 -1.30
C SER A 36 3.63 -2.08 0.10
N GLY A 37 2.32 -1.95 0.31
CA GLY A 37 1.77 -2.18 1.63
C GLY A 37 0.26 -2.07 1.70
N PHE A 38 -0.27 -2.05 2.92
CA PHE A 38 -1.69 -1.93 3.18
C PHE A 38 -1.99 -1.21 4.49
N LYS A 39 -3.22 -0.71 4.59
CA LYS A 39 -3.80 -0.13 5.80
C LYS A 39 -5.12 -0.81 6.10
N VAL A 40 -5.46 -0.91 7.38
CA VAL A 40 -6.77 -1.34 7.85
C VAL A 40 -7.47 -0.15 8.48
N ILE A 41 -8.69 0.12 8.01
CA ILE A 41 -9.52 1.24 8.44
C ILE A 41 -10.75 0.67 9.13
N ARG A 42 -11.01 1.14 10.35
CA ARG A 42 -12.14 0.74 11.20
C ARG A 42 -12.87 1.97 11.67
N GLY A 43 -14.18 2.03 11.42
CA GLY A 43 -15.00 3.20 11.77
C GLY A 43 -14.43 4.51 11.20
N GLY A 44 -13.87 4.46 9.99
CA GLY A 44 -13.31 5.64 9.32
C GLY A 44 -11.92 6.07 9.79
N LYS A 45 -11.24 5.26 10.63
CA LYS A 45 -9.89 5.55 11.15
C LYS A 45 -8.91 4.42 10.85
N ILE A 46 -7.68 4.78 10.48
CA ILE A 46 -6.60 3.80 10.28
C ILE A 46 -6.24 3.21 11.64
N VAL A 47 -6.48 1.91 11.81
CA VAL A 47 -6.11 1.14 13.01
C VAL A 47 -4.83 0.34 12.81
N TYR A 48 -4.42 0.14 11.56
CA TYR A 48 -3.16 -0.52 11.23
C TYR A 48 -2.60 0.01 9.91
N GLN A 49 -1.27 0.10 9.85
CA GLN A 49 -0.51 0.39 8.64
C GLN A 49 0.68 -0.56 8.56
N SER A 50 0.85 -1.26 7.44
CA SER A 50 1.98 -2.16 7.25
C SER A 50 3.31 -1.39 7.28
N PRO A 51 4.38 -1.98 7.85
CA PRO A 51 5.71 -1.41 7.76
C PRO A 51 6.21 -1.35 6.32
N ILE A 52 7.01 -0.33 6.04
CA ILE A 52 7.74 -0.17 4.77
C ILE A 52 9.11 -0.84 4.91
N GLN A 53 9.53 -1.61 3.91
CA GLN A 53 10.85 -2.23 3.90
C GLN A 53 11.75 -1.61 2.82
N GLN A 54 12.76 -0.86 3.25
CA GLN A 54 13.73 -0.21 2.38
C GLN A 54 15.14 -0.32 2.99
N SER A 55 16.19 -0.39 2.17
CA SER A 55 17.58 -0.34 2.64
C SER A 55 18.09 1.09 2.82
N SER A 56 17.58 2.00 2.00
CA SER A 56 17.80 3.44 2.04
C SER A 56 16.59 4.15 1.43
N PHE A 57 16.50 5.47 1.57
CA PHE A 57 15.40 6.25 1.00
C PHE A 57 15.17 5.90 -0.47
N ASN A 58 13.92 5.55 -0.82
CA ASN A 58 13.50 5.20 -2.18
C ASN A 58 14.29 4.02 -2.80
N CYS A 59 14.81 3.12 -1.97
CA CYS A 59 15.49 1.88 -2.37
C CYS A 59 14.83 0.69 -1.63
N PRO A 60 13.66 0.22 -2.10
CA PRO A 60 12.98 -0.91 -1.48
C PRO A 60 13.74 -2.20 -1.59
N TYR A 61 13.48 -3.11 -0.64
CA TYR A 61 13.81 -4.51 -0.86
C TYR A 61 12.96 -5.06 -2.00
N GLN A 62 13.58 -5.85 -2.88
CA GLN A 62 12.92 -6.38 -4.06
C GLN A 62 13.26 -7.85 -4.27
N LEU A 63 12.35 -8.57 -4.88
CA LEU A 63 12.55 -9.92 -5.38
C LEU A 63 13.06 -9.84 -6.80
N GLY A 64 14.19 -10.48 -7.10
CA GLY A 64 14.74 -10.57 -8.45
C GLY A 64 15.85 -11.60 -8.51
N ASN A 65 16.18 -12.05 -9.73
CA ASN A 65 17.16 -13.13 -9.92
C ASN A 65 18.56 -12.79 -9.38
N ASP A 66 18.92 -11.51 -9.36
CA ASP A 66 20.27 -11.04 -8.98
C ASP A 66 20.27 -10.01 -7.83
N ILE A 67 19.12 -9.71 -7.23
CA ILE A 67 18.98 -8.60 -6.25
C ILE A 67 18.48 -9.10 -4.88
N GLY A 68 17.46 -9.96 -4.85
CA GLY A 68 16.86 -10.36 -3.58
C GLY A 68 16.04 -11.63 -3.65
N HIS A 69 16.09 -12.36 -2.53
CA HIS A 69 15.44 -13.65 -2.36
C HIS A 69 14.23 -13.55 -1.42
N PRO A 70 13.26 -14.47 -1.49
CA PRO A 70 12.07 -14.46 -0.63
C PRO A 70 12.31 -14.52 0.87
N ASN A 71 13.53 -14.80 1.33
CA ASN A 71 13.89 -14.85 2.76
C ASN A 71 13.92 -13.47 3.43
N ILE A 72 13.91 -12.37 2.67
CA ILE A 72 13.84 -11.00 3.21
C ILE A 72 12.39 -10.55 3.47
N ALA A 73 11.42 -11.40 3.15
CA ALA A 73 10.01 -11.08 3.31
C ALA A 73 9.62 -10.93 4.77
N MET A 74 8.68 -10.01 5.03
CA MET A 74 8.08 -9.81 6.34
C MET A 74 6.71 -10.47 6.40
N ASP A 75 6.56 -11.42 7.31
CA ASP A 75 5.28 -12.02 7.67
C ASP A 75 4.52 -11.10 8.64
N LEU A 76 3.25 -10.83 8.33
CA LEU A 76 2.39 -9.94 9.08
C LEU A 76 1.06 -10.65 9.38
N GLU A 77 0.58 -10.52 10.61
CA GLU A 77 -0.77 -10.93 11.01
C GLU A 77 -1.51 -9.74 11.62
N VAL A 78 -2.71 -9.47 11.14
CA VAL A 78 -3.54 -8.34 11.59
C VAL A 78 -4.95 -8.83 11.84
N ALA A 79 -5.44 -8.65 13.07
CA ALA A 79 -6.83 -8.96 13.41
C ALA A 79 -7.78 -7.94 12.78
N VAL A 80 -8.82 -8.45 12.12
CA VAL A 80 -9.86 -7.64 11.47
C VAL A 80 -11.24 -8.04 11.96
N GLU A 81 -12.19 -7.13 11.80
CA GLU A 81 -13.60 -7.37 12.12
C GLU A 81 -14.50 -6.94 10.97
N ALA A 82 -15.74 -7.43 10.98
CA ALA A 82 -16.70 -7.07 9.94
C ALA A 82 -17.00 -5.57 9.98
N GLY A 83 -16.94 -4.94 8.81
CA GLY A 83 -17.01 -3.48 8.66
C GLY A 83 -15.64 -2.82 8.48
N ASP A 84 -14.53 -3.53 8.73
CA ASP A 84 -13.21 -3.03 8.37
C ASP A 84 -13.05 -2.89 6.85
N ILE A 85 -12.28 -1.88 6.45
CA ILE A 85 -11.87 -1.66 5.06
C ILE A 85 -10.35 -1.83 4.98
N VAL A 86 -9.90 -2.67 4.05
CA VAL A 86 -8.49 -2.85 3.75
C VAL A 86 -8.18 -2.06 2.49
N VAL A 87 -7.18 -1.17 2.56
CA VAL A 87 -6.63 -0.47 1.40
C VAL A 87 -5.19 -0.92 1.22
N ALA A 88 -4.92 -1.65 0.13
CA ALA A 88 -3.58 -2.02 -0.27
C ALA A 88 -3.15 -1.23 -1.50
N GLY A 89 -1.86 -0.99 -1.65
CA GLY A 89 -1.34 -0.29 -2.82
C GLY A 89 0.17 -0.31 -2.95
N THR A 90 0.63 0.15 -4.11
CA THR A 90 2.05 0.38 -4.41
C THR A 90 2.54 1.65 -3.73
N ASP A 91 3.86 1.88 -3.78
CA ASP A 91 4.48 3.14 -3.38
C ASP A 91 3.85 4.34 -4.12
N GLY A 92 3.47 4.21 -5.39
CA GLY A 92 2.73 5.26 -6.11
C GLY A 92 1.49 5.80 -5.38
N LEU A 93 0.78 4.96 -4.60
CA LEU A 93 -0.26 5.44 -3.66
C LEU A 93 0.37 6.01 -2.38
N LEU A 94 1.19 5.20 -1.71
CA LEU A 94 1.65 5.46 -0.34
C LEU A 94 2.60 6.66 -0.23
N ASP A 95 3.28 7.01 -1.32
CA ASP A 95 4.16 8.15 -1.47
C ASP A 95 3.41 9.45 -1.72
N ASN A 96 2.19 9.38 -2.27
CA ASN A 96 1.42 10.52 -2.76
C ASN A 96 0.17 10.85 -1.93
N MET A 97 -0.25 9.98 -1.00
CA MET A 97 -1.37 10.25 -0.10
C MET A 97 -1.03 10.01 1.36
N HIS A 98 -1.35 11.00 2.20
CA HIS A 98 -1.35 10.83 3.65
C HIS A 98 -2.45 9.87 4.09
N GLY A 99 -2.22 9.22 5.24
CA GLY A 99 -3.25 8.40 5.87
C GLY A 99 -4.55 9.17 6.13
N SER A 100 -4.45 10.45 6.51
CA SER A 100 -5.61 11.32 6.74
C SER A 100 -6.43 11.59 5.47
N GLU A 101 -5.80 11.68 4.30
CA GLU A 101 -6.51 11.86 3.03
C GLU A 101 -7.26 10.58 2.64
N ILE A 102 -6.64 9.41 2.86
CA ILE A 102 -7.30 8.11 2.66
C ILE A 102 -8.50 7.98 3.60
N GLU A 103 -8.35 8.33 4.88
CA GLU A 103 -9.46 8.37 5.84
C GLU A 103 -10.58 9.31 5.37
N GLU A 104 -10.26 10.49 4.86
CA GLU A 104 -11.28 11.45 4.39
C GLU A 104 -12.10 10.88 3.23
N VAL A 105 -11.43 10.31 2.22
CA VAL A 105 -12.11 9.69 1.06
C VAL A 105 -13.03 8.55 1.52
N ILE A 106 -12.55 7.71 2.43
CA ILE A 106 -13.34 6.60 2.98
C ILE A 106 -14.55 7.11 3.78
N ASN A 107 -14.36 8.10 4.66
CA ASN A 107 -15.44 8.65 5.47
C ASN A 107 -16.53 9.30 4.60
N ARG A 108 -16.14 9.99 3.52
CA ARG A 108 -17.09 10.55 2.56
C ARG A 108 -17.91 9.44 1.88
N SER A 109 -17.22 8.41 1.38
CA SER A 109 -17.84 7.23 0.77
C SER A 109 -18.82 6.53 1.72
N MET A 110 -18.48 6.40 3.02
CA MET A 110 -19.38 5.84 4.03
C MET A 110 -20.65 6.68 4.24
N VAL A 111 -20.53 8.01 4.27
CA VAL A 111 -21.68 8.93 4.42
C VAL A 111 -22.58 8.89 3.19
N GLU A 112 -22.00 8.76 2.00
CA GLU A 112 -22.71 8.62 0.73
C GLU A 112 -23.38 7.25 0.57
N GLY A 113 -23.09 6.30 1.47
CA GLY A 113 -23.63 4.94 1.41
C GLY A 113 -23.03 4.13 0.25
N GLU A 114 -21.82 4.46 -0.16
CA GLU A 114 -21.11 3.74 -1.23
C GLU A 114 -20.72 2.34 -0.74
N GLU A 115 -21.20 1.32 -1.47
CA GLU A 115 -20.95 -0.09 -1.15
C GLU A 115 -20.05 -0.78 -2.18
N ASP A 116 -19.62 -0.07 -3.23
CA ASP A 116 -18.70 -0.60 -4.24
C ASP A 116 -17.23 -0.31 -3.88
N PRO A 117 -16.45 -1.36 -3.51
CA PRO A 117 -15.02 -1.20 -3.25
C PRO A 117 -14.24 -0.74 -4.49
N GLN A 118 -14.71 -1.02 -5.72
CA GLN A 118 -14.03 -0.59 -6.94
C GLN A 118 -14.12 0.94 -7.10
N GLN A 119 -15.29 1.53 -6.90
CA GLN A 119 -15.46 2.98 -6.95
C GLN A 119 -14.62 3.71 -5.89
N LEU A 120 -14.53 3.14 -4.68
CA LEU A 120 -13.66 3.66 -3.62
C LEU A 120 -12.18 3.55 -3.99
N ALA A 121 -11.74 2.41 -4.56
CA ALA A 121 -10.38 2.23 -5.05
C ALA A 121 -10.02 3.27 -6.14
N CYS A 122 -10.93 3.50 -7.10
CA CYS A 122 -10.77 4.52 -8.13
C CYS A 122 -10.67 5.93 -7.54
N SER A 123 -11.48 6.27 -6.54
CA SER A 123 -11.44 7.58 -5.89
C SER A 123 -10.09 7.83 -5.20
N ILE A 124 -9.58 6.83 -4.48
CA ILE A 124 -8.26 6.88 -3.84
C ILE A 124 -7.16 6.99 -4.92
N ALA A 125 -7.21 6.16 -5.96
CA ALA A 125 -6.21 6.17 -7.04
C ALA A 125 -6.16 7.52 -7.78
N ASN A 126 -7.33 8.13 -8.05
CA ASN A 126 -7.41 9.42 -8.72
C ASN A 126 -6.85 10.56 -7.86
N LEU A 127 -7.09 10.53 -6.55
CA LEU A 127 -6.51 11.52 -5.63
C LEU A 127 -4.99 11.35 -5.52
N ALA A 128 -4.50 10.10 -5.43
CA ALA A 128 -3.06 9.83 -5.47
C ALA A 128 -2.42 10.32 -6.78
N LEU A 129 -3.09 10.10 -7.93
CA LEU A 129 -2.63 10.58 -9.23
C LEU A 129 -2.57 12.10 -9.28
N TYR A 130 -3.62 12.78 -8.81
CA TYR A 130 -3.63 14.24 -8.72
C TYR A 130 -2.46 14.74 -7.87
N ASN A 131 -2.28 14.18 -6.67
CA ASN A 131 -1.19 14.55 -5.76
C ASN A 131 0.20 14.28 -6.36
N SER A 132 0.34 13.22 -7.18
CA SER A 132 1.60 12.87 -7.84
C SER A 132 2.10 13.96 -8.80
N PHE A 133 1.20 14.71 -9.41
CA PHE A 133 1.52 15.80 -10.33
C PHE A 133 1.57 17.17 -9.66
N ASP A 134 1.05 17.32 -8.44
CA ASP A 134 1.08 18.57 -7.70
C ASP A 134 2.51 18.88 -7.21
N LYS A 135 3.09 19.96 -7.73
CA LYS A 135 4.47 20.39 -7.42
C LYS A 135 4.60 21.13 -6.09
N TYR A 136 3.48 21.45 -5.45
CA TYR A 136 3.42 22.29 -4.26
C TYR A 136 2.92 21.55 -3.03
N THR A 137 2.24 20.42 -3.20
CA THR A 137 1.80 19.58 -2.09
C THR A 137 2.97 18.97 -1.33
N ASP A 138 2.81 18.82 -0.02
CA ASP A 138 3.75 18.11 0.85
C ASP A 138 3.27 16.66 1.00
N THR A 139 3.70 15.78 0.10
CA THR A 139 3.37 14.35 0.15
C THR A 139 4.21 13.58 1.17
N PRO A 140 3.80 12.35 1.56
CA PRO A 140 4.65 11.46 2.33
C PRO A 140 6.06 11.30 1.75
N TYR A 141 6.19 11.18 0.43
CA TYR A 141 7.48 11.07 -0.25
C TYR A 141 8.33 12.33 -0.09
N SER A 142 7.79 13.53 -0.35
CA SER A 142 8.58 14.76 -0.23
C SER A 142 9.06 15.00 1.21
N LEU A 143 8.24 14.63 2.19
CA LEU A 143 8.59 14.64 3.60
C LEU A 143 9.71 13.63 3.93
N ALA A 144 9.61 12.40 3.43
CA ALA A 144 10.61 11.37 3.61
C ALA A 144 11.95 11.74 2.93
N ALA A 145 11.90 12.31 1.73
CA ALA A 145 13.06 12.81 0.99
C ALA A 145 13.81 13.86 1.81
N ARG A 146 13.11 14.88 2.34
CA ARG A 146 13.71 15.91 3.20
C ARG A 146 14.36 15.32 4.44
N LYS A 147 13.69 14.36 5.11
CA LYS A 147 14.24 13.68 6.29
C LYS A 147 15.50 12.88 5.98
N ALA A 148 15.58 12.32 4.77
CA ALA A 148 16.75 11.61 4.27
C ALA A 148 17.84 12.54 3.70
N GLY A 149 17.66 13.86 3.72
CA GLY A 149 18.63 14.84 3.23
C GLY A 149 18.57 15.09 1.72
N HIS A 150 17.52 14.63 1.04
CA HIS A 150 17.29 14.86 -0.39
C HIS A 150 16.36 16.06 -0.61
N ALA A 151 16.71 16.92 -1.56
CA ALA A 151 15.86 18.01 -1.99
C ALA A 151 14.78 17.50 -2.96
N HIS A 152 13.54 17.38 -2.48
CA HIS A 152 12.36 17.07 -3.29
C HIS A 152 11.16 17.91 -2.83
N ARG A 153 10.30 18.32 -3.76
CA ARG A 153 9.08 19.08 -3.50
C ARG A 153 7.95 18.56 -4.38
N GLY A 154 6.73 18.53 -3.86
CA GLY A 154 5.57 18.02 -4.57
C GLY A 154 5.47 16.50 -4.54
N GLY A 155 4.56 15.98 -5.35
CA GLY A 155 4.36 14.55 -5.55
C GLY A 155 5.52 13.83 -6.25
N LYS A 156 5.38 12.51 -6.32
CA LYS A 156 6.26 11.59 -7.03
C LYS A 156 5.43 10.93 -8.13
N VAL A 157 5.70 11.26 -9.39
CA VAL A 157 5.04 10.61 -10.54
C VAL A 157 5.50 9.16 -10.61
N ASP A 158 4.56 8.23 -10.46
CA ASP A 158 4.82 6.80 -10.36
C ASP A 158 3.60 5.98 -10.80
N ASP A 159 3.78 4.67 -10.99
CA ASP A 159 2.68 3.75 -11.26
C ASP A 159 1.82 3.53 -10.00
N ILE A 160 0.52 3.81 -10.11
CA ILE A 160 -0.41 3.77 -8.99
C ILE A 160 -1.31 2.55 -9.10
N THR A 161 -1.20 1.64 -8.13
CA THR A 161 -2.13 0.53 -7.96
C THR A 161 -2.80 0.64 -6.60
N VAL A 162 -4.13 0.50 -6.58
CA VAL A 162 -4.96 0.53 -5.36
C VAL A 162 -5.90 -0.66 -5.37
N ILE A 163 -5.94 -1.39 -4.27
CA ILE A 163 -6.88 -2.47 -4.00
C ILE A 163 -7.66 -2.10 -2.74
N VAL A 164 -8.99 -2.18 -2.82
CA VAL A 164 -9.89 -2.00 -1.67
C VAL A 164 -10.65 -3.30 -1.44
N ALA A 165 -10.72 -3.74 -0.19
CA ALA A 165 -11.51 -4.89 0.22
C ALA A 165 -12.35 -4.56 1.47
N PHE A 166 -13.63 -4.92 1.43
CA PHE A 166 -14.54 -4.77 2.56
C PHE A 166 -14.64 -6.09 3.32
N ILE A 167 -14.31 -6.05 4.61
CA ILE A 167 -14.44 -7.22 5.49
C ILE A 167 -15.93 -7.37 5.84
N ARG A 168 -16.53 -8.48 5.41
CA ARG A 168 -17.93 -8.82 5.70
C ARG A 168 -17.99 -9.99 6.68
N LYS A 169 -19.10 -10.10 7.41
CA LYS A 169 -19.38 -11.33 8.18
C LYS A 169 -19.58 -12.47 7.17
N THR A 170 -18.84 -13.55 7.36
CA THR A 170 -19.14 -14.86 6.74
C THR A 170 -20.40 -15.46 7.33
#